data_AF-A0A4U7JAU7-F1
#
_entry.id   AF-A0A4U7JAU7-F1
#
_cell.length_a   1.000
_cell.length_b   1.000
_cell.length_c   1.000
_cell.angle_alpha   90.00
_cell.angle_beta   90.00
_cell.angle_gamma   90.00
#
_symmetry.space_group_name_H-M   'P 1'
#
loop_
_entity.id
_entity.type
_entity.pdbx_description
1 polymer ?
#
loop_
_entity_poly.entity_id
_entity_poly.type
_entity_poly.pdbx_seq_one_letter_code
_entity_poly.pdbx_strand_id
1 'polypeptide(L)' 'MQPATVNNYPVLWNAKTTAEYLGISYWSLTELARKKKIPFVPIGDRPHFRKEAIDQWVIEQEKASTKPETNRFGIQKIKE' A
#
# COMPACT_ATOMS: atom_id res chain seq x y z
N MET A 1 26.09 -13.61 -23.35
CA MET A 1 25.95 -12.96 -22.03
C MET A 1 25.32 -11.59 -22.30
N GLN A 2 23.99 -11.47 -22.22
CA GLN A 2 23.35 -10.16 -22.47
C GLN A 2 23.65 -9.27 -21.26
N PRO A 3 24.12 -8.00 -21.44
CA PRO A 3 24.21 -7.08 -20.32
C PRO A 3 22.78 -6.81 -19.84
N ALA A 4 22.47 -7.22 -18.61
CA ALA A 4 21.17 -7.01 -17.99
C ALA A 4 20.97 -5.50 -17.75
N THR A 5 20.33 -4.86 -18.73
CA THR A 5 19.55 -3.64 -18.67
C THR A 5 20.01 -2.57 -17.67
N VAL A 6 20.64 -1.51 -18.20
CA VAL A 6 20.63 -0.19 -17.58
C VAL A 6 19.17 0.28 -17.58
N ASN A 7 18.41 -0.09 -16.55
CA ASN A 7 17.00 0.25 -16.39
C ASN A 7 16.88 1.76 -16.18
N ASN A 8 16.79 2.50 -17.27
CA ASN A 8 16.54 3.94 -17.29
C ASN A 8 15.04 4.24 -17.04
N TYR A 9 14.51 3.70 -15.94
CA TYR A 9 13.18 3.98 -15.45
C TYR A 9 13.28 4.82 -14.18
N PRO A 10 12.39 5.80 -13.98
CA PRO A 10 12.39 6.58 -12.75
C PRO A 10 12.21 5.63 -11.56
N VAL A 11 13.10 5.76 -10.57
CA VAL A 11 13.12 4.94 -9.35
C VAL A 11 11.79 5.03 -8.59
N LEU A 12 11.06 6.13 -8.78
CA LEU A 12 9.78 6.40 -8.15
C LEU A 12 8.69 6.67 -9.19
N TRP A 13 7.51 6.14 -8.91
CA TRP A 13 6.29 6.37 -9.68
C TRP A 13 5.50 7.55 -9.13
N ASN A 14 4.87 8.28 -10.03
CA ASN A 14 3.95 9.35 -9.68
C ASN A 14 2.61 8.73 -9.28
N ALA A 15 1.82 9.48 -8.49
CA ALA A 15 0.48 9.05 -8.09
C ALA A 15 -0.43 8.59 -9.25
N LYS A 16 -0.30 9.16 -10.45
CA LYS A 16 -1.07 8.71 -11.62
C LYS A 16 -0.69 7.28 -12.04
N THR A 17 0.61 7.02 -12.23
CA THR A 17 1.13 5.69 -12.61
C THR A 17 0.81 4.64 -11.54
N THR A 18 0.94 5.00 -10.26
CA THR A 18 0.60 4.09 -9.16
C THR A 18 -0.90 3.79 -9.11
N ALA A 19 -1.76 4.78 -9.39
CA ALA A 19 -3.21 4.58 -9.43
C ALA A 19 -3.62 3.65 -10.58
N GLU A 20 -3.02 3.85 -11.76
CA GLU A 20 -3.18 2.97 -12.93
C GLU A 20 -2.68 1.54 -12.63
N TYR A 21 -1.54 1.42 -11.94
CA TYR A 21 -0.97 0.13 -11.54
C TYR A 21 -1.88 -0.64 -10.57
N LEU A 22 -2.45 0.04 -9.58
CA LEU A 22 -3.35 -0.56 -8.59
C LEU A 22 -4.80 -0.72 -9.10
N GLY A 23 -5.14 -0.14 -10.25
CA GLY A 23 -6.50 -0.15 -10.77
C GLY A 23 -7.49 0.70 -9.95
N ILE A 24 -7.02 1.74 -9.25
CA ILE A 24 -7.85 2.63 -8.43
C ILE A 24 -7.86 4.05 -9.00
N SER A 25 -8.83 4.87 -8.56
CA SER A 25 -8.84 6.28 -8.96
C SER A 25 -7.66 7.06 -8.34
N TYR A 26 -7.15 8.05 -9.07
CA TYR A 26 -6.12 8.98 -8.58
C TYR A 26 -6.52 9.65 -7.26
N TRP A 27 -7.79 10.02 -7.13
CA TRP A 27 -8.34 10.62 -5.91
C TRP A 27 -8.27 9.66 -4.72
N SER A 28 -8.64 8.38 -4.92
CA SER A 28 -8.54 7.35 -3.87
C SER A 28 -7.10 7.16 -3.40
N LEU A 29 -6.14 7.10 -4.33
CA LEU A 29 -4.73 6.96 -3.99
C LEU A 29 -4.21 8.16 -3.20
N THR A 30 -4.52 9.38 -3.66
CA THR A 30 -4.09 10.60 -2.97
C THR A 30 -4.73 10.75 -1.60
N GLU A 31 -5.99 10.37 -1.43
CA GLU A 31 -6.65 10.28 -0.12
C GLU A 31 -5.95 9.29 0.82
N LEU A 32 -5.54 8.11 0.32
CA LEU A 32 -4.76 7.14 1.10
C LEU A 32 -3.40 7.70 1.53
N ALA A 33 -2.72 8.42 0.64
CA ALA A 33 -1.45 9.08 0.93
C ALA A 33 -1.63 10.20 1.99
N ARG A 34 -2.68 11.04 1.86
CA ARG A 34 -3.02 12.07 2.85
C ARG A 34 -3.30 11.48 4.23
N LYS A 35 -3.99 10.34 4.28
CA LYS A 35 -4.28 9.60 5.51
C LYS A 35 -3.09 8.76 6.00
N LYS A 36 -1.95 8.79 5.31
CA LYS A 36 -0.74 8.00 5.60
C LYS A 36 -1.00 6.49 5.72
N LYS A 37 -1.99 5.98 4.97
CA LYS A 37 -2.37 4.55 4.95
C LYS A 37 -1.55 3.72 3.97
N ILE A 38 -0.95 4.37 2.99
CA ILE A 38 -0.11 3.75 1.95
C ILE A 38 1.32 4.27 2.07
N PRO A 39 2.35 3.45 1.86
CA PRO A 39 3.73 3.93 1.89
C PRO A 39 4.00 4.88 0.72
N PHE A 40 4.49 6.08 1.02
CA PHE A 40 4.86 7.06 0.00
C PHE A 40 6.14 7.81 0.40
N VAL A 41 6.82 8.35 -0.59
CA VAL A 41 7.97 9.25 -0.45
C VAL A 41 7.48 10.66 -0.75
N PRO A 42 7.52 11.59 0.22
CA PRO A 42 7.20 12.99 -0.03
C PRO A 42 8.31 13.63 -0.88
N ILE A 43 7.97 14.14 -2.06
CA ILE A 43 8.88 14.95 -2.88
C ILE A 43 8.17 16.26 -3.21
N GLY A 44 8.57 17.32 -2.50
CA GLY A 44 7.84 18.58 -2.50
C GLY A 44 6.40 18.38 -2.01
N ASP A 45 5.44 18.87 -2.79
CA ASP A 45 4.00 18.80 -2.47
C ASP A 45 3.32 17.50 -2.98
N ARG A 46 4.07 16.65 -3.71
CA ARG A 46 3.48 15.48 -4.39
C ARG A 46 3.99 14.17 -3.78
N PRO A 47 3.09 13.20 -3.49
CA PRO A 47 3.51 11.87 -3.06
C PRO A 47 4.01 11.06 -4.27
N HIS A 48 5.16 10.41 -4.07
CA HIS A 48 5.73 9.46 -5.02
C HIS A 48 5.84 8.09 -4.38
N PHE A 49 5.91 7.05 -5.20
CA PHE A 49 5.77 5.68 -4.73
C PHE A 49 6.87 4.80 -5.31
N ARG A 50 7.43 3.92 -4.49
CA ARG A 50 8.34 2.88 -4.95
C ARG A 50 7.53 1.62 -5.23
N LYS A 51 7.70 1.00 -6.39
CA LYS A 51 6.97 -0.22 -6.75
C LYS A 51 7.08 -1.29 -5.67
N GLU A 52 8.30 -1.58 -5.22
CA GLU A 52 8.56 -2.59 -4.17
C GLU A 52 7.77 -2.32 -2.88
N ALA A 53 7.62 -1.06 -2.48
CA ALA A 53 6.88 -0.70 -1.28
C ALA A 53 5.36 -0.85 -1.46
N ILE A 54 4.84 -0.55 -2.66
CA ILE A 54 3.43 -0.78 -2.99
C ILE A 54 3.12 -2.28 -3.00
N ASP A 55 3.97 -3.09 -3.63
CA ASP A 55 3.79 -4.54 -3.71
C ASP A 55 3.73 -5.16 -2.30
N GLN A 56 4.66 -4.77 -1.41
CA GLN A 56 4.64 -5.22 -0.01
C GLN A 56 3.38 -4.77 0.73
N TRP A 57 2.97 -3.51 0.52
CA TRP A 57 1.76 -2.99 1.14
C TRP A 57 0.50 -3.75 0.72
N VAL A 58 0.36 -4.13 -0.56
CA VAL A 58 -0.77 -4.95 -1.03
C VAL A 58 -0.79 -6.30 -0.30
N ILE A 59 0.34 -6.99 -0.20
CA ILE A 59 0.46 -8.27 0.51
C ILE A 59 0.06 -8.11 1.99
N GLU A 60 0.45 -7.02 2.64
CA GLU A 60 0.06 -6.73 4.01
C GLU A 60 -1.44 -6.48 4.16
N GLN A 61 -2.06 -5.75 3.21
CA GLN A 61 -3.51 -5.51 3.20
C GLN A 61 -4.31 -6.80 2.98
N GLU A 62 -3.84 -7.67 2.09
CA GLU A 62 -4.45 -8.99 1.87
C GLU A 62 -4.42 -9.82 3.15
N LYS A 63 -3.24 -9.92 3.78
CA LYS A 63 -3.08 -10.65 5.05
C LYS A 63 -3.93 -10.05 6.17
N ALA A 64 -4.06 -8.73 6.23
CA ALA A 64 -4.90 -8.07 7.24
C ALA A 64 -6.38 -8.37 7.01
N SER A 65 -6.83 -8.42 5.76
CA SER A 65 -8.24 -8.68 5.41
C SER A 65 -8.67 -10.13 5.65
N THR A 66 -7.75 -11.09 5.55
CA THR A 66 -8.07 -12.52 5.75
C THR A 66 -7.95 -12.98 7.20
N LYS A 67 -7.45 -12.13 8.13
CA LYS A 67 -7.39 -12.51 9.54
C LYS A 67 -8.82 -12.57 10.12
N PRO A 68 -9.27 -13.73 10.63
CA PRO A 68 -10.56 -13.79 11.32
C PRO A 68 -10.50 -12.86 12.52
N GLU A 69 -11.49 -11.99 12.66
CA GLU A 69 -11.61 -11.12 13.83
C GLU A 69 -11.68 -12.00 15.07
N THR A 70 -10.56 -12.14 15.79
CA THR A 70 -10.54 -12.85 17.06
C THR A 70 -11.49 -12.11 17.99
N ASN A 71 -12.57 -12.82 18.30
CA ASN A 71 -13.70 -12.44 19.12
C ASN A 71 -13.31 -11.48 20.25
N ARG A 72 -13.60 -10.18 20.09
CA ARG A 72 -13.36 -9.14 21.10
C ARG A 72 -14.40 -9.14 22.22
N PHE A 73 -15.40 -10.01 22.14
CA PHE A 73 -16.43 -10.14 23.17
C PHE A 73 -16.03 -11.22 24.16
N GLY A 74 -15.27 -10.81 25.17
CA GLY A 74 -15.07 -11.59 26.39
C GLY A 74 -16.41 -11.77 27.10
N ILE A 75 -17.13 -12.85 26.78
CA ILE A 75 -18.19 -13.37 27.64
C ILE A 75 -17.48 -13.98 28.86
N GLN A 76 -17.27 -13.19 29.90
CA GLN A 76 -16.85 -13.72 31.20
C GLN A 76 -18.00 -14.59 31.71
N LYS A 77 -17.79 -15.92 31.70
CA LYS A 77 -18.67 -16.86 32.40
C LYS A 77 -18.68 -16.48 33.88
N ILE A 78 -19.82 -16.01 34.36
CA ILE A 78 -20.16 -15.94 35.78
C ILE A 78 -20.22 -17.40 36.25
N LYS A 79 -19.40 -17.76 37.24
CA LYS A 79 -19.42 -19.10 37.85
C LYS A 79 -20.21 -19.01 39.15
N GLU A 80 -21.22 -19.87 39.26
CA GLU A 80 -22.06 -20.18 40.43
C GLU A 80 -21.26 -20.41 41.72
#